data_AF-A0AAD5A1T2-F1
#
_entry.id   AF-A0AAD5A1T2-F1
#
_cell.length_a   1.000
_cell.length_b   1.000
_cell.length_c   1.000
_cell.angle_alpha   90.00
_cell.angle_beta   90.00
_cell.angle_gamma   90.00
#
_symmetry.space_group_name_H-M   'P 1'
#
loop_
_entity.id
_entity.type
_entity.pdbx_description
1 polymer ?
#
loop_
_entity_poly.entity_id
_entity_poly.type
_entity_poly.pdbx_seq_one_letter_code
_entity_poly.pdbx_strand_id
1 'polypeptide(L)'
;MYFEFCPESESTNPPKPFCIVREIEAVVHTQLGTELGPTSQYKPRQKGQRRPKDRVMEEGVPPESSRTHALKQFLKLKDYKYSSYLKILVQHWDADNEKLSPTTRQQLLRVRGVLESPLSIKQYAEHFHLVLHLEEIQMEEDIKKYDMYGQTMKLDKTNKNLLVLR
;
A
#
# COMPACT_ATOMS: atom_id res chain seq x y z
N MET A 1 -10.92 26.36 12.62
CA MET A 1 -11.80 26.92 13.68
C MET A 1 -13.15 27.20 13.03
N TYR A 2 -14.28 26.81 13.64
CA TYR A 2 -15.60 27.07 13.08
C TYR A 2 -16.41 27.93 14.04
N PHE A 3 -17.14 28.89 13.48
CA PHE A 3 -18.06 29.74 14.23
C PHE A 3 -19.47 29.41 13.75
N GLU A 4 -20.33 29.05 14.70
CA GLU A 4 -21.73 28.72 14.46
C GLU A 4 -22.59 29.94 14.80
N PHE A 5 -23.44 30.35 13.86
CA PHE A 5 -24.33 31.48 14.03
C PHE A 5 -25.78 31.02 13.96
N CYS A 6 -26.51 31.26 15.05
CA CYS A 6 -27.95 31.05 15.12
C CYS A 6 -28.65 32.40 14.94
N PRO A 7 -29.39 32.63 13.84
CA PRO A 7 -30.21 33.83 13.73
C PRO A 7 -31.39 33.76 14.70
N GLU A 8 -31.69 34.86 15.39
CA GLU A 8 -32.92 34.96 16.17
C GLU A 8 -34.13 35.03 15.23
N SER A 9 -35.08 34.10 15.39
CA SER A 9 -36.34 34.11 14.66
C SER A 9 -37.52 33.94 15.61
N GLU A 10 -38.55 34.76 15.48
CA GLU A 10 -39.79 34.67 16.30
C GLU A 10 -40.76 33.57 15.83
N SER A 11 -40.33 32.67 14.95
CA SER A 11 -41.19 31.60 14.42
C SER A 11 -41.08 30.30 15.23
N THR A 12 -42.15 29.50 15.28
CA THR A 12 -42.29 28.28 16.10
C THR A 12 -41.30 27.15 15.76
N ASN A 13 -40.57 27.22 14.64
CA ASN A 13 -39.57 26.23 14.27
C ASN A 13 -38.17 26.64 14.75
N PRO A 14 -37.33 25.70 15.26
CA PRO A 14 -36.00 26.05 15.73
C PRO A 14 -35.14 26.62 14.59
N PRO A 15 -34.47 27.77 14.79
CA PRO A 15 -33.70 28.42 13.75
C PRO A 15 -32.53 27.53 13.32
N LYS A 16 -32.41 27.30 12.01
CA LYS A 16 -31.34 26.46 11.44
C LYS A 16 -30.02 27.22 11.50
N PRO A 17 -28.99 26.72 12.22
CA PRO A 17 -27.71 27.39 12.27
C PRO A 17 -26.98 27.30 10.92
N PHE A 18 -26.15 28.30 10.63
CA PHE A 18 -25.17 28.22 9.56
C PHE A 18 -23.77 28.50 10.12
N CYS A 19 -22.78 27.82 9.56
CA CYS A 19 -21.40 27.89 10.04
C CYS A 19 -20.52 28.59 9.02
N ILE A 20 -19.67 29.51 9.49
CA ILE A 20 -18.59 30.07 8.67
C ILE A 20 -17.31 29.36 9.08
N VAL A 21 -16.78 28.55 8.17
CA VAL A 21 -15.49 27.87 8.35
C VAL A 21 -14.41 28.78 7.80
N ARG A 22 -13.47 29.20 8.65
CA ARG A 22 -12.23 29.87 8.22
C ARG A 22 -11.07 28.92 8.39
N GLU A 23 -10.33 28.71 7.31
CA GLU A 23 -9.02 28.09 7.34
C GLU A 23 -8.02 29.09 7.91
N ILE A 24 -7.33 28.70 8.97
CA ILE A 24 -6.26 29.49 9.57
C ILE A 24 -4.99 28.69 9.31
N GLU A 25 -4.12 29.23 8.46
CA GLU A 25 -2.80 28.68 8.22
C GLU A 25 -1.79 29.47 9.06
N ALA A 26 -1.05 28.76 9.91
CA ALA A 26 0.04 29.33 10.68
C ALA A 26 1.36 28.79 10.13
N VAL A 27 2.14 29.66 9.49
CA VAL A 27 3.46 29.30 8.96
C VAL A 27 4.53 29.71 9.96
N VAL A 28 5.12 28.71 10.63
CA VAL A 28 6.20 28.92 11.59
C VAL A 28 7.54 28.87 10.87
N HIS A 29 8.27 29.98 10.91
CA HIS A 29 9.61 30.08 10.33
C HIS A 29 10.65 29.87 11.43
N THR A 30 11.51 28.86 11.28
CA THR A 30 12.62 28.61 12.20
C THR A 30 13.93 29.13 11.59
N GLN A 31 14.91 29.45 12.44
CA GLN A 31 16.24 29.87 11.97
C GLN A 31 16.87 28.77 11.09
N LEU A 32 16.79 27.52 11.54
CA LEU A 32 17.25 26.36 10.77
C LEU A 32 16.50 26.18 9.45
N GLY A 33 15.18 26.39 9.42
CA GLY A 33 14.40 26.33 8.18
C GLY A 33 14.79 27.41 7.16
N THR A 34 15.33 28.53 7.63
CA THR A 34 15.87 29.59 6.77
C THR A 34 17.23 29.19 6.19
N GLU A 35 18.10 28.58 7.00
CA GLU A 35 19.41 28.08 6.56
C GLU A 35 19.29 26.92 5.56
N LEU A 36 18.34 26.01 5.78
CA LEU A 36 18.08 24.85 4.92
C LEU A 36 17.13 25.16 3.77
N GLY A 37 16.75 26.43 3.60
CA GLY A 37 15.89 26.87 2.51
C GLY A 37 16.56 26.71 1.13
N PRO A 38 15.76 26.66 0.05
CA PRO A 38 16.29 26.52 -1.29
C PRO A 38 17.16 27.73 -1.68
N THR A 39 18.44 27.52 -1.92
CA THR A 39 19.38 28.57 -2.36
C THR A 39 19.11 29.06 -3.80
N SER A 40 18.31 28.33 -4.57
CA SER A 40 17.92 28.70 -5.93
C SER A 40 16.55 28.13 -6.28
N GLN A 41 15.89 28.71 -7.30
CA GLN A 41 14.60 28.22 -7.78
C GLN A 41 14.69 26.76 -8.23
N TYR A 42 13.69 25.97 -7.84
CA TYR A 42 13.58 24.57 -8.25
C TYR A 42 13.52 24.45 -9.77
N LYS A 43 14.49 23.72 -10.35
CA LYS A 43 14.49 23.37 -11.76
C LYS A 43 14.00 21.94 -11.92
N PRO A 44 12.76 21.71 -12.39
CA PRO A 44 12.26 20.35 -12.57
C PRO A 44 13.16 19.58 -13.52
N ARG A 45 13.45 18.32 -13.17
CA ARG A 45 14.23 17.43 -14.03
C ARG A 45 13.47 17.26 -15.35
N GLN A 46 13.98 17.89 -16.40
CA GLN A 46 13.47 17.61 -17.74
C GLN A 46 13.80 16.16 -18.07
N LYS A 47 12.77 15.37 -18.40
CA LYS A 47 12.98 14.03 -18.96
C LYS A 47 13.70 14.23 -20.28
N GLY A 48 15.02 14.10 -20.27
CA GLY A 48 15.80 14.15 -21.50
C GLY A 48 15.21 13.14 -22.48
N GLN A 49 14.94 13.56 -23.71
CA GLN A 49 14.65 12.61 -24.78
C GLN A 49 15.81 11.61 -24.79
N ARG A 50 15.50 10.34 -24.56
CA ARG A 50 16.51 9.27 -24.66
C ARG A 50 16.97 9.29 -26.11
N ARG A 51 18.14 9.88 -26.38
CA ARG A 51 18.81 9.69 -27.67
C ARG A 51 19.02 8.18 -27.81
N PRO A 52 18.52 7.55 -28.88
CA PRO A 52 18.87 6.17 -29.19
C PRO A 52 20.40 6.12 -29.23
N LYS A 53 20.99 5.37 -28.30
CA LYS A 53 22.40 5.00 -28.43
C LYS A 53 22.43 3.77 -29.32
N ASP A 54 23.32 3.76 -30.29
CA ASP A 54 23.60 2.57 -31.07
C ASP A 54 24.01 1.46 -30.09
N ARG A 55 23.08 0.52 -29.90
CA ARG A 55 23.29 -0.68 -29.09
C ARG A 55 23.70 -1.77 -30.06
N VAL A 56 24.99 -2.10 -30.07
CA VAL A 56 25.46 -3.34 -30.67
C VAL A 56 25.02 -4.47 -29.74
N MET A 57 24.02 -5.22 -30.16
CA MET A 57 23.56 -6.42 -29.44
C MET A 57 24.36 -7.59 -29.99
N GLU A 58 25.42 -7.96 -29.29
CA GLU A 58 26.15 -9.19 -29.57
C GLU A 58 25.43 -10.35 -28.89
N GLU A 59 25.14 -11.40 -29.65
CA GLU A 59 24.55 -12.61 -29.11
C GLU A 59 25.61 -13.34 -28.26
N GLY A 60 25.37 -13.38 -26.96
CA GLY A 60 26.29 -14.00 -26.02
C GLY A 60 26.33 -15.52 -26.20
N VAL A 61 27.53 -16.09 -26.27
CA VAL A 61 27.70 -17.54 -26.22
C VAL A 61 27.49 -18.01 -24.78
N PRO A 62 26.62 -19.00 -24.52
CA PRO A 62 26.44 -19.55 -23.18
C PRO A 62 27.79 -20.08 -22.66
N PRO A 63 28.18 -19.78 -21.40
CA PRO A 63 29.39 -20.36 -20.83
C PRO A 63 29.27 -21.89 -20.78
N GLU A 64 30.39 -22.60 -20.94
CA GLU A 64 30.43 -24.06 -20.82
C GLU A 64 29.86 -24.47 -19.45
N SER A 65 28.66 -25.05 -19.45
CA SER A 65 28.04 -25.56 -18.23
C SER A 65 28.72 -26.87 -17.87
N SER A 66 29.31 -26.95 -16.67
CA SER A 66 29.80 -28.20 -16.09
C SER A 66 28.68 -29.19 -15.69
N ARG A 67 27.44 -28.93 -16.12
CA ARG A 67 26.24 -29.70 -15.80
C ARG A 67 25.68 -30.33 -17.08
N THR A 68 25.81 -31.65 -17.17
CA THR A 68 25.40 -32.55 -18.25
C THR A 68 23.90 -32.62 -18.57
N HIS A 69 23.08 -31.69 -18.10
CA HIS A 69 21.63 -31.75 -18.30
C HIS A 69 21.07 -30.42 -18.80
N ALA A 70 20.44 -30.46 -19.99
CA ALA A 70 19.73 -29.35 -20.64
C ALA A 70 18.43 -28.92 -19.93
N LEU A 71 18.15 -29.43 -18.73
CA LEU A 71 16.90 -29.20 -18.01
C LEU A 71 17.03 -27.98 -17.09
N LYS A 72 16.10 -27.03 -17.23
CA LYS A 72 15.90 -25.93 -16.27
C LYS A 72 15.68 -26.55 -14.89
N GLN A 73 16.56 -26.25 -13.95
CA GLN A 73 16.45 -26.76 -12.59
C GLN A 73 15.23 -26.11 -11.93
N PHE A 74 14.12 -26.83 -11.85
CA PHE A 74 12.93 -26.37 -11.16
C PHE A 74 13.20 -26.41 -9.65
N LEU A 75 13.59 -25.28 -9.08
CA LEU A 75 13.64 -25.11 -7.63
C LEU A 75 12.19 -25.01 -7.13
N LYS A 76 11.69 -26.08 -6.52
CA LYS A 76 10.40 -26.05 -5.83
C LYS A 76 10.54 -25.11 -4.63
N LEU A 77 9.97 -23.92 -4.74
CA LEU A 77 9.88 -22.98 -3.63
C LEU A 77 9.07 -23.62 -2.49
N LYS A 78 9.45 -23.33 -1.24
CA LYS A 78 8.69 -23.77 -0.07
C LYS A 78 7.39 -22.96 0.02
N ASP A 79 6.33 -23.61 0.48
CA ASP A 79 5.07 -22.93 0.79
C ASP A 79 5.33 -21.92 1.92
N TYR A 80 5.19 -20.63 1.62
CA TYR A 80 5.21 -19.59 2.64
C TYR A 80 3.78 -19.32 3.08
N LYS A 81 3.42 -19.80 4.28
CA LYS A 81 2.08 -19.62 4.84
C LYS A 81 2.16 -18.60 5.97
N TYR A 82 1.36 -17.54 5.88
CA TYR A 82 1.12 -16.67 7.03
C TYR A 82 0.17 -17.36 8.02
N SER A 83 0.20 -16.90 9.27
CA SER A 83 -0.59 -17.52 10.32
C SER A 83 -2.07 -17.11 10.25
N SER A 84 -2.98 -18.08 10.40
CA SER A 84 -4.43 -17.85 10.30
C SER A 84 -4.97 -16.85 11.35
N TYR A 85 -4.31 -16.73 12.52
CA TYR A 85 -4.72 -15.75 13.53
C TYR A 85 -4.59 -14.31 13.02
N LEU A 86 -3.64 -14.01 12.12
CA LEU A 86 -3.42 -12.65 11.62
C LEU A 86 -4.63 -12.14 10.85
N LYS A 87 -5.32 -13.00 10.10
CA LYS A 87 -6.59 -12.63 9.44
C LYS A 87 -7.66 -12.21 10.42
N ILE A 88 -7.80 -12.95 11.51
CA ILE A 88 -8.74 -12.62 12.59
C ILE A 88 -8.37 -11.27 13.20
N LEU A 89 -7.08 -11.02 13.43
CA LEU A 89 -6.61 -9.74 13.98
C LEU A 89 -6.88 -8.56 13.04
N VAL A 90 -6.60 -8.70 11.75
CA VAL A 90 -6.82 -7.64 10.76
C VAL A 90 -8.30 -7.25 10.68
N GLN A 91 -9.21 -8.22 10.75
CA GLN A 91 -10.66 -7.95 10.78
C GLN A 91 -11.12 -7.15 12.00
N HIS A 92 -10.37 -7.23 13.09
CA HIS A 92 -10.70 -6.58 14.36
C HIS A 92 -9.73 -5.44 14.72
N TRP A 93 -8.94 -4.96 13.75
CA TRP A 93 -7.87 -3.98 13.97
C TRP A 93 -8.36 -2.69 14.65
N ASP A 94 -9.52 -2.20 14.23
CA ASP A 94 -10.17 -0.98 14.75
C ASP A 94 -11.40 -1.26 15.63
N ALA A 95 -11.68 -2.53 15.94
CA ALA A 95 -12.86 -2.90 16.72
C ALA A 95 -12.64 -2.68 18.22
N ASP A 96 -13.73 -2.40 18.96
CA ASP A 96 -13.68 -2.31 20.42
C ASP A 96 -13.11 -3.61 21.02
N ASN A 97 -11.97 -3.46 21.69
CA ASN A 97 -11.20 -4.55 22.30
C ASN A 97 -11.99 -5.39 23.33
N GLU A 98 -13.15 -4.93 23.77
CA GLU A 98 -13.98 -5.61 24.77
C GLU A 98 -14.72 -6.83 24.23
N LYS A 99 -14.98 -6.91 22.91
CA LYS A 99 -15.69 -8.04 22.31
C LYS A 99 -14.76 -9.21 21.93
N LEU A 100 -13.45 -9.02 22.03
CA LEU A 100 -12.45 -10.01 21.66
C LEU A 100 -12.13 -10.95 22.82
N SER A 101 -11.78 -12.19 22.48
CA SER A 101 -11.23 -13.10 23.48
C SER A 101 -9.94 -12.51 24.08
N PRO A 102 -9.64 -12.79 25.36
CA PRO A 102 -8.48 -12.21 26.03
C PRO A 102 -7.16 -12.57 25.33
N THR A 103 -7.09 -13.75 24.72
CA THR A 103 -5.92 -14.21 23.95
C THR A 103 -5.74 -13.42 22.66
N THR A 104 -6.81 -13.20 21.89
CA THR A 104 -6.78 -12.42 20.66
C THR A 104 -6.41 -10.97 20.93
N ARG A 105 -6.95 -10.38 22.02
CA ARG A 105 -6.62 -9.02 22.46
C ARG A 105 -5.13 -8.88 22.79
N GLN A 106 -4.54 -9.83 23.50
CA GLN A 106 -3.11 -9.81 23.80
C GLN A 106 -2.25 -9.89 22.53
N GLN A 107 -2.63 -10.74 21.57
CA GLN A 107 -1.91 -10.84 20.29
C GLN A 107 -2.05 -9.56 19.46
N LEU A 108 -3.22 -8.93 19.44
CA LEU A 108 -3.46 -7.66 18.76
C LEU A 108 -2.55 -6.57 19.32
N LEU A 109 -2.49 -6.43 20.65
CA LEU A 109 -1.62 -5.48 21.32
C LEU A 109 -0.14 -5.76 21.02
N ARG A 110 0.26 -7.03 21.00
CA ARG A 110 1.64 -7.41 20.65
C ARG A 110 1.99 -7.01 19.21
N VAL A 111 1.14 -7.39 18.25
CA VAL A 111 1.35 -7.11 16.82
C VAL A 111 1.42 -5.59 16.58
N ARG A 112 0.50 -4.84 17.20
CA ARG A 112 0.49 -3.38 17.16
C ARG A 112 1.76 -2.78 17.77
N GLY A 113 2.19 -3.30 18.93
CA GLY A 113 3.44 -2.89 19.56
C GLY A 113 4.67 -3.14 18.68
N VAL A 114 4.71 -4.23 17.91
CA VAL A 114 5.80 -4.48 16.95
C VAL A 114 5.79 -3.44 15.83
N LEU A 115 4.64 -3.11 15.26
CA LEU A 115 4.52 -2.12 14.17
C LEU A 115 4.75 -0.67 14.63
N GLU A 116 4.37 -0.33 15.86
CA GLU A 116 4.55 1.02 16.42
C GLU A 116 5.98 1.22 17.00
N SER A 117 6.71 0.13 17.24
CA SER A 117 8.07 0.21 17.77
C SER A 117 9.06 0.82 16.75
N PRO A 118 10.04 1.62 17.19
CA PRO A 118 11.07 2.12 16.30
C PRO A 118 11.91 0.97 15.74
N LEU A 119 12.17 1.00 14.43
CA LEU A 119 12.98 0.00 13.75
C LEU A 119 14.37 -0.12 14.39
N SER A 120 14.68 -1.31 14.91
CA SER A 120 16.00 -1.66 15.42
C SER A 120 16.49 -2.92 14.73
N ILE A 121 17.81 -3.08 14.61
CA ILE A 121 18.42 -4.26 13.95
C ILE A 121 17.97 -5.57 14.63
N LYS A 122 17.78 -5.55 15.95
CA LYS A 122 17.33 -6.72 16.72
C LYS A 122 15.87 -7.10 16.42
N GLN A 123 15.02 -6.10 16.17
CA GLN A 123 13.59 -6.26 15.91
C GLN A 123 13.24 -6.30 14.41
N TYR A 124 14.21 -6.01 13.54
CA TYR A 124 14.02 -5.87 12.10
C TYR A 124 13.40 -7.13 11.47
N ALA A 125 13.92 -8.31 11.82
CA ALA A 125 13.42 -9.56 11.26
C ALA A 125 11.94 -9.79 11.62
N GLU A 126 11.57 -9.62 12.90
CA GLU A 126 10.18 -9.80 13.35
C GLU A 126 9.25 -8.78 12.69
N HIS A 127 9.65 -7.51 12.65
CA HIS A 127 8.87 -6.46 11.99
C HIS A 127 8.71 -6.74 10.49
N PHE A 128 9.78 -7.11 9.80
CA PHE A 128 9.74 -7.39 8.36
C PHE A 128 8.88 -8.61 8.03
N HIS A 129 9.02 -9.71 8.77
CA HIS A 129 8.17 -10.88 8.60
C HIS A 129 6.70 -10.58 8.84
N LEU A 130 6.39 -9.76 9.85
CA LEU A 130 5.03 -9.33 10.13
C LEU A 130 4.45 -8.51 8.96
N VAL A 131 5.20 -7.53 8.46
CA VAL A 131 4.77 -6.70 7.32
C VAL A 131 4.54 -7.56 6.08
N LEU A 132 5.43 -8.52 5.79
CA LEU A 132 5.24 -9.44 4.66
C LEU A 132 3.94 -10.26 4.78
N HIS A 133 3.60 -10.72 5.99
CA HIS A 133 2.34 -11.44 6.19
C HIS A 133 1.12 -10.54 6.02
N LEU A 134 1.18 -9.28 6.45
CA LEU A 134 0.08 -8.33 6.28
C LEU A 134 -0.11 -7.95 4.81
N GLU A 135 0.98 -7.77 4.07
CA GLU A 135 0.95 -7.54 2.62
C GLU A 135 0.29 -8.70 1.88
N GLU A 136 0.62 -9.95 2.23
CA GLU A 136 -0.01 -11.14 1.63
C GLU A 136 -1.52 -11.17 1.88
N ILE A 137 -1.95 -10.82 3.11
CA ILE A 137 -3.39 -10.72 3.46
C ILE A 137 -4.08 -9.65 2.62
N GLN A 138 -3.45 -8.48 2.44
CA GLN A 138 -4.00 -7.43 1.59
C GLN A 138 -4.08 -7.86 0.13
N MET A 139 -3.03 -8.50 -0.38
CA MET A 139 -2.97 -8.97 -1.76
C MET A 139 -4.09 -9.97 -2.08
N GLU A 140 -4.44 -10.85 -1.14
CA GLU A 140 -5.58 -11.76 -1.31
C GLU A 140 -6.91 -11.01 -1.51
N GLU A 141 -7.15 -9.93 -0.79
CA GLU A 141 -8.36 -9.10 -0.96
C GLU A 141 -8.29 -8.25 -2.24
N ASP A 142 -7.12 -7.71 -2.56
CA ASP A 142 -6.91 -6.91 -3.78
C ASP A 142 -7.11 -7.74 -5.05
N ILE A 143 -6.66 -8.99 -5.07
CA ILE A 143 -6.87 -9.89 -6.21
C ILE A 143 -8.36 -10.20 -6.40
N LYS A 144 -9.11 -10.42 -5.31
CA LYS A 144 -10.56 -10.67 -5.39
C LYS A 144 -11.34 -9.52 -6.01
N LYS A 145 -10.83 -8.29 -5.98
CA LYS A 145 -11.44 -7.15 -6.68
C LYS A 145 -11.57 -7.38 -8.19
N TYR A 146 -10.75 -8.26 -8.75
CA TYR A 146 -10.76 -8.64 -10.16
C TYR A 146 -11.56 -9.91 -10.43
N ASP A 147 -12.20 -10.51 -9.42
CA ASP A 147 -13.07 -11.66 -9.62
C ASP A 147 -14.29 -11.26 -10.46
N MET A 148 -14.40 -11.89 -11.62
CA MET A 148 -15.49 -11.67 -12.57
C MET A 148 -16.42 -12.89 -12.57
N TYR A 149 -17.45 -12.83 -11.73
CA TYR A 149 -18.43 -13.92 -11.61
C TYR A 149 -19.39 -13.93 -12.80
N GLY A 150 -19.60 -15.12 -13.40
CA GLY A 150 -20.55 -15.31 -14.50
C GLY A 150 -20.13 -14.71 -15.84
N GLN A 151 -18.86 -14.30 -15.99
CA GLN A 151 -18.36 -13.69 -17.21
C GLN A 151 -17.76 -14.74 -18.14
N THR A 152 -18.46 -15.05 -19.22
CA THR A 152 -17.97 -16.01 -20.23
C THR A 152 -16.92 -15.36 -21.12
N MET A 153 -15.74 -15.96 -21.22
CA MET A 153 -14.72 -15.51 -22.17
C MET A 153 -15.26 -15.62 -23.59
N LYS A 154 -15.09 -14.57 -24.40
CA LYS A 154 -15.51 -14.58 -25.82
C LYS A 154 -14.28 -14.69 -26.70
N LEU A 155 -14.43 -15.39 -27.82
CA LEU A 155 -13.38 -15.47 -28.83
C LEU A 155 -13.06 -14.05 -29.36
N ASP A 156 -11.79 -13.72 -29.48
CA ASP A 156 -11.39 -12.45 -30.07
C ASP A 156 -11.83 -12.37 -31.54
N LYS A 157 -12.32 -11.18 -31.93
CA LYS A 157 -12.77 -10.92 -33.31
C LYS A 157 -11.60 -10.85 -34.29
N THR A 158 -10.43 -10.39 -33.82
CA THR A 158 -9.21 -10.26 -34.62
C THR A 158 -8.37 -11.55 -34.63
N ASN A 159 -8.22 -12.21 -33.49
CA ASN A 159 -7.44 -13.44 -33.38
C ASN A 159 -8.25 -14.59 -32.75
N LYS A 160 -8.77 -15.49 -33.59
CA LYS A 160 -9.61 -16.62 -33.15
C LYS A 160 -8.94 -17.60 -32.18
N ASN A 161 -7.62 -17.52 -31.99
CA ASN A 161 -6.88 -18.33 -31.02
C ASN A 161 -6.86 -17.72 -29.61
N LEU A 162 -7.37 -16.51 -29.44
CA LEU A 162 -7.40 -15.80 -28.16
C LEU A 162 -8.83 -15.70 -27.62
N LEU A 163 -8.95 -15.89 -26.32
CA LEU A 163 -10.16 -15.63 -25.56
C LEU A 163 -9.99 -14.31 -24.81
N VAL A 164 -10.98 -13.45 -24.90
CA VAL A 164 -10.98 -12.11 -24.31
C VAL A 164 -12.09 -12.04 -23.28
N LEU A 165 -11.75 -11.54 -22.08
CA LEU A 165 -12.74 -11.03 -21.14
C LEU A 165 -12.99 -9.56 -21.44
N ARG A 166 -14.26 -9.19 -21.52
CA ARG A 166 -14.73 -7.80 -21.66
C ARG A 166 -15.26 -7.30 -20.36
#